data_AF-Q0UWC3-F1
#
_entry.id   AF-Q0UWC3-F1
#
_cell.length_a   1.000
_cell.length_b   1.000
_cell.length_c   1.000
_cell.angle_alpha   90.00
_cell.angle_beta   90.00
_cell.angle_gamma   90.00
#
_symmetry.space_group_name_H-M   'P 1'
#
loop_
_entity.id
_entity.type
_entity.pdbx_description
1 polymer ?
#
loop_
_entity_poly.entity_id
_entity_poly.type
_entity_poly.pdbx_seq_one_letter_code
_entity_poly.pdbx_strand_id
1 'polypeptide(L)'
;MRRTLQTATIGLDWLIKSNVKVMPDANWQENADKPCDTGSPISVMEEEFPGYDFSAVDPTYPDKTTDLSSNPYAFTQKAILARGQSCLRALYDRPEKVIAVVSHSGFLRTAVCNRMFFNADWRVFTYDEDAMAKNGGTRFILKESEETEKKGGGMGRSDVGVFGIVEGDFPSEVQDQLKDHEAEDPVKVGALDEANKQKPSC
;
A
#
# COMPACT_ATOMS: atom_id res chain seq x y z
N MET A 1 8.99 -4.33 -4.41
CA MET A 1 10.06 -4.31 -3.38
C MET A 1 10.93 -5.56 -3.50
N ARG A 2 12.20 -5.52 -3.09
CA ARG A 2 13.13 -6.67 -3.17
C ARG A 2 12.58 -7.96 -2.57
N ARG A 3 12.00 -7.90 -1.37
CA ARG A 3 11.43 -9.08 -0.68
C ARG A 3 10.29 -9.74 -1.48
N THR A 4 9.45 -8.96 -2.16
CA THR A 4 8.35 -9.50 -2.95
C THR A 4 8.84 -10.13 -4.24
N LEU A 5 9.83 -9.51 -4.91
CA LEU A 5 10.44 -10.12 -6.10
C LEU A 5 11.19 -11.40 -5.76
N GLN A 6 11.94 -11.45 -4.66
CA GLN A 6 12.58 -12.69 -4.19
C GLN A 6 11.54 -13.77 -3.90
N THR A 7 10.45 -13.42 -3.21
CA THR A 7 9.36 -14.37 -2.92
C THR A 7 8.72 -14.88 -4.20
N ALA A 8 8.45 -14.02 -5.18
CA ALA A 8 7.91 -14.42 -6.49
C ALA A 8 8.90 -15.33 -7.24
N THR A 9 10.17 -14.93 -7.35
CA THR A 9 11.22 -15.71 -8.02
C THR A 9 11.41 -17.08 -7.40
N ILE A 10 11.32 -17.21 -6.07
CA ILE A 10 11.54 -18.49 -5.38
C ILE A 10 10.26 -19.33 -5.37
N GLY A 11 9.15 -18.75 -4.94
CA GLY A 11 7.89 -19.47 -4.70
C GLY A 11 7.09 -19.76 -5.96
N LEU A 12 7.25 -18.95 -7.00
CA LEU A 12 6.50 -19.04 -8.26
C LEU A 12 7.41 -19.27 -9.47
N ASP A 13 8.67 -19.65 -9.27
CA ASP A 13 9.67 -19.90 -10.32
C ASP A 13 9.12 -20.78 -11.45
N TRP A 14 8.37 -21.82 -11.10
CA TRP A 14 7.79 -22.78 -12.04
C TRP A 14 6.76 -22.12 -13.00
N LEU A 15 6.03 -21.10 -12.55
CA LEU A 15 5.13 -20.30 -13.40
C LEU A 15 5.93 -19.34 -14.27
N ILE A 16 6.94 -18.67 -13.68
CA ILE A 16 7.80 -17.71 -14.39
C ILE A 16 8.52 -18.41 -15.54
N LYS A 17 9.11 -19.58 -15.29
CA LYS A 17 9.76 -20.43 -16.30
C LYS A 17 8.80 -20.97 -17.36
N SER A 18 7.50 -21.01 -17.05
CA SER A 18 6.43 -21.39 -17.98
C SER A 18 5.89 -20.19 -18.78
N ASN A 19 6.59 -19.05 -18.78
CA ASN A 19 6.23 -17.82 -19.47
C ASN A 19 4.91 -17.18 -19.00
N VAL A 20 4.52 -17.38 -17.74
CA VAL A 20 3.44 -16.58 -17.13
C VAL A 20 3.92 -15.13 -17.00
N LYS A 21 3.08 -14.18 -17.43
CA LYS A 21 3.41 -12.76 -17.37
C LYS A 21 3.60 -12.32 -15.91
N VAL A 22 4.76 -11.72 -15.63
CA VAL A 22 5.07 -11.12 -14.33
C VAL A 22 5.14 -9.60 -14.48
N MET A 23 4.49 -8.87 -13.58
CA MET A 23 4.41 -7.41 -13.64
C MET A 23 4.78 -6.82 -12.28
N PRO A 24 5.99 -6.26 -12.12
CA PRO A 24 6.28 -5.35 -11.03
C PRO A 24 5.31 -4.16 -11.06
N ASP A 25 4.76 -3.80 -9.90
CA ASP A 25 3.82 -2.68 -9.77
C ASP A 25 4.01 -2.03 -8.39
N ALA A 26 4.28 -0.72 -8.41
CA ALA A 26 4.53 0.08 -7.21
C ALA A 26 3.33 0.13 -6.25
N ASN A 27 2.10 -0.07 -6.74
CA ASN A 27 0.90 0.00 -5.90
C ASN A 27 0.83 -1.10 -4.84
N TRP A 28 1.50 -2.24 -5.09
CA TRP A 28 1.53 -3.40 -4.19
C TRP A 28 2.65 -3.35 -3.14
N GLN A 29 3.35 -2.23 -3.01
CA GLN A 29 4.37 -2.06 -1.97
C GLN A 29 3.75 -1.96 -0.56
N GLU A 30 4.58 -2.20 0.46
CA GLU A 30 4.17 -2.09 1.86
C GLU A 30 3.60 -0.70 2.19
N ASN A 31 2.77 -0.65 3.23
CA ASN A 31 2.06 0.56 3.62
C ASN A 31 2.94 1.63 4.31
N ALA A 32 3.86 1.24 5.20
CA ALA A 32 4.65 2.17 6.01
C ALA A 32 5.85 2.79 5.27
N ASP A 33 6.31 3.95 5.74
CA ASP A 33 7.43 4.74 5.19
C ASP A 33 8.77 4.50 5.92
N LYS A 34 8.79 3.54 6.85
CA LYS A 34 10.02 3.13 7.55
C LYS A 34 11.05 2.57 6.57
N PRO A 35 12.36 2.70 6.84
CA PRO A 35 13.41 2.22 5.92
C PRO A 35 13.28 0.74 5.49
N CYS A 36 12.74 -0.13 6.35
CA CYS A 36 12.51 -1.54 6.02
C CYS A 36 11.29 -1.78 5.11
N ASP A 37 10.38 -0.82 5.04
CA ASP A 37 9.09 -0.86 4.31
C ASP A 37 9.09 0.04 3.08
N THR A 38 10.13 0.85 2.93
CA THR A 38 10.45 1.63 1.74
C THR A 38 11.30 0.80 0.77
N GLY A 39 10.95 0.86 -0.51
CA GLY A 39 11.64 0.14 -1.57
C GLY A 39 13.05 0.68 -1.87
N SER A 40 13.76 0.00 -2.77
CA SER A 40 14.97 0.54 -3.40
C SER A 40 14.62 1.19 -4.75
N PRO A 41 15.40 2.16 -5.25
CA PRO A 41 15.20 2.78 -6.56
C PRO A 41 15.07 1.74 -7.69
N ILE A 42 14.32 2.08 -8.74
CA ILE A 42 14.08 1.19 -9.89
C ILE A 42 15.40 0.73 -10.51
N SER A 43 16.38 1.63 -10.70
CA SER A 43 17.69 1.28 -11.27
C SER A 43 18.41 0.18 -10.50
N VAL A 44 18.37 0.21 -9.16
CA VAL A 44 18.94 -0.83 -8.30
C VAL A 44 18.17 -2.15 -8.47
N MET A 45 16.85 -2.07 -8.57
CA MET A 45 16.00 -3.25 -8.75
C MET A 45 16.20 -3.90 -10.13
N GLU A 46 16.39 -3.12 -11.19
CA GLU A 46 16.67 -3.61 -12.54
C GLU A 46 18.01 -4.35 -12.60
N GLU A 47 19.05 -3.83 -11.94
CA GLU A 47 20.36 -4.47 -11.85
C GLU A 47 20.30 -5.81 -11.09
N GLU A 48 19.56 -5.87 -9.98
CA GLU A 48 19.44 -7.08 -9.16
C GLU A 48 18.49 -8.13 -9.75
N PHE A 49 17.47 -7.70 -10.50
CA PHE A 49 16.43 -8.56 -11.06
C PHE A 49 16.24 -8.35 -12.56
N PRO A 50 17.27 -8.60 -13.40
CA PRO A 50 17.25 -8.30 -14.83
C PRO A 50 16.22 -9.12 -15.63
N GLY A 51 15.64 -10.17 -15.02
CA GLY A 51 14.56 -10.96 -15.62
C GLY A 51 13.17 -10.33 -15.47
N TYR A 52 13.04 -9.22 -14.74
CA TYR A 52 11.77 -8.51 -14.54
C TYR A 52 11.76 -7.23 -15.37
N ASP A 53 10.61 -6.92 -15.97
CA ASP A 53 10.39 -5.69 -16.70
C ASP A 53 9.83 -4.62 -15.77
N PHE A 54 10.61 -3.57 -15.50
CA PHE A 54 10.21 -2.45 -14.65
C PHE A 54 9.69 -1.25 -15.43
N SER A 55 9.58 -1.32 -16.76
CA SER A 55 9.22 -0.18 -17.61
C SER A 55 7.84 0.43 -17.31
N ALA A 56 6.93 -0.36 -16.74
CA ALA A 56 5.60 0.06 -16.33
C ALA A 56 5.50 0.49 -14.85
N VAL A 57 6.59 0.40 -14.08
CA VAL A 57 6.60 0.81 -12.67
C VAL A 57 6.59 2.33 -12.60
N ASP A 58 5.73 2.87 -11.72
CA ASP A 58 5.64 4.29 -11.47
C ASP A 58 7.02 4.86 -11.09
N PRO A 59 7.56 5.85 -11.84
CA PRO A 59 8.90 6.39 -11.62
C PRO A 59 9.05 7.15 -10.30
N THR A 60 7.94 7.49 -9.61
CA THR A 60 7.99 8.09 -8.28
C THR A 60 8.31 7.08 -7.18
N TYR A 61 8.22 5.78 -7.46
CA TYR A 61 8.70 4.74 -6.55
C TYR A 61 10.23 4.87 -6.32
N PRO A 62 10.72 4.73 -5.07
CA PRO A 62 10.01 4.25 -3.88
C PRO A 62 9.54 5.34 -2.92
N ASP A 63 9.39 6.59 -3.36
CA ASP A 63 9.06 7.70 -2.47
C ASP A 63 7.65 7.57 -1.87
N LYS A 64 7.55 7.88 -0.57
CA LYS A 64 6.31 7.87 0.22
C LYS A 64 6.13 9.15 1.03
N THR A 65 7.04 10.11 0.90
CA THR A 65 7.20 11.21 1.86
C THR A 65 7.00 12.58 1.23
N THR A 66 7.26 12.73 -0.06
CA THR A 66 6.97 13.97 -0.78
C THR A 66 5.46 14.16 -0.86
N ASP A 67 4.98 15.39 -0.64
CA ASP A 67 3.59 15.83 -0.84
C ASP A 67 2.53 14.84 -0.32
N LEU A 68 2.55 14.55 0.99
CA LEU A 68 1.68 13.56 1.66
C LEU A 68 0.18 13.64 1.29
N SER A 69 -0.33 14.83 0.95
CA SER A 69 -1.73 15.05 0.59
C SER A 69 -2.10 14.49 -0.79
N SER A 70 -1.14 14.38 -1.71
CA SER A 70 -1.32 13.95 -3.10
C SER A 70 -0.54 12.68 -3.45
N ASN A 71 0.46 12.30 -2.66
CA ASN A 71 1.29 11.13 -2.91
C ASN A 71 0.49 9.83 -2.69
N PRO A 72 0.31 8.99 -3.73
CA PRO A 72 -0.46 7.75 -3.62
C PRO A 72 0.22 6.70 -2.75
N TYR A 73 1.52 6.87 -2.48
CA TYR A 73 2.32 5.97 -1.66
C TYR A 73 2.49 6.41 -0.21
N ALA A 74 1.97 7.58 0.15
CA ALA A 74 2.06 8.12 1.50
C ALA A 74 1.51 7.16 2.56
N PHE A 75 2.16 7.13 3.73
CA PHE A 75 1.71 6.35 4.88
C PHE A 75 0.56 7.05 5.61
N THR A 76 -0.54 7.31 4.90
CA THR A 76 -1.78 7.88 5.44
C THR A 76 -2.94 6.94 5.18
N GLN A 77 -3.94 6.95 6.06
CA GLN A 77 -5.15 6.12 5.90
C GLN A 77 -5.83 6.38 4.56
N LYS A 78 -5.95 7.67 4.18
CA LYS A 78 -6.56 8.09 2.92
C LYS A 78 -5.84 7.51 1.71
N ALA A 79 -4.51 7.69 1.61
CA ALA A 79 -3.73 7.23 0.47
C ALA A 79 -3.75 5.70 0.37
N ILE A 80 -3.59 5.00 1.50
CA ILE A 80 -3.53 3.53 1.53
C ILE A 80 -4.86 2.89 1.16
N LEU A 81 -5.98 3.40 1.68
CA LEU A 81 -7.30 2.89 1.31
C LEU A 81 -7.64 3.17 -0.16
N ALA A 82 -7.30 4.35 -0.66
CA ALA A 82 -7.48 4.69 -2.08
C ALA A 82 -6.62 3.80 -2.99
N ARG A 83 -5.37 3.52 -2.59
CA ARG A 83 -4.46 2.62 -3.30
C ARG A 83 -4.96 1.18 -3.32
N GLY A 84 -5.45 0.67 -2.18
CA GLY A 84 -6.05 -0.66 -2.10
C GLY A 84 -7.23 -0.83 -3.06
N GLN A 85 -8.14 0.14 -3.11
CA GLN A 85 -9.26 0.12 -4.07
C GLN A 85 -8.82 0.27 -5.53
N SER A 86 -7.77 1.06 -5.80
CA SER A 86 -7.19 1.15 -7.14
C SER A 86 -6.57 -0.18 -7.59
N CYS A 87 -5.88 -0.89 -6.69
CA CYS A 87 -5.36 -2.23 -6.94
C CYS A 87 -6.49 -3.22 -7.24
N LEU A 88 -7.55 -3.22 -6.42
CA LEU A 88 -8.69 -4.11 -6.61
C LEU A 88 -9.42 -3.83 -7.92
N ARG A 89 -9.67 -2.56 -8.26
CA ARG A 89 -10.24 -2.17 -9.56
C ARG A 89 -9.40 -2.72 -10.70
N ALA A 90 -8.08 -2.52 -10.65
CA ALA A 90 -7.17 -3.02 -11.66
C ALA A 90 -7.22 -4.55 -11.78
N LEU A 91 -7.39 -5.29 -10.68
CA LEU A 91 -7.61 -6.74 -10.69
C LEU A 91 -8.94 -7.11 -11.36
N TYR A 92 -10.03 -6.44 -11.00
CA TYR A 92 -11.36 -6.70 -11.59
C TYR A 92 -11.39 -6.50 -13.11
N ASP A 93 -10.61 -5.54 -13.62
CA ASP A 93 -10.52 -5.24 -15.06
C ASP A 93 -9.62 -6.23 -15.84
N ARG A 94 -8.99 -7.19 -15.15
CA ARG A 94 -8.06 -8.14 -15.77
C ARG A 94 -8.78 -9.32 -16.43
N PRO A 95 -8.34 -9.75 -17.64
CA PRO A 95 -8.91 -10.90 -18.33
C PRO A 95 -8.42 -12.27 -17.79
N GLU A 96 -7.35 -12.29 -16.99
CA GLU A 96 -6.78 -13.54 -16.48
C GLU A 96 -7.72 -14.24 -15.48
N LYS A 97 -7.88 -15.56 -15.62
CA LYS A 97 -8.73 -16.37 -14.73
C LYS A 97 -8.17 -16.53 -13.32
N VAL A 98 -6.84 -16.51 -13.20
CA VAL A 98 -6.12 -16.68 -11.94
C VAL A 98 -4.95 -15.70 -11.95
N ILE A 99 -4.86 -14.90 -10.90
CA ILE A 99 -3.82 -13.89 -10.71
C ILE A 99 -3.14 -14.17 -9.37
N ALA A 100 -1.82 -14.28 -9.38
CA ALA A 100 -1.03 -14.34 -8.15
C ALA A 100 -0.51 -12.94 -7.83
N VAL A 101 -0.79 -12.46 -6.62
CA VAL A 101 -0.29 -11.19 -6.11
C VAL A 101 0.68 -11.47 -4.97
N VAL A 102 1.90 -10.95 -5.08
CA VAL A 102 2.92 -11.05 -4.03
C VAL A 102 3.13 -9.67 -3.42
N SER A 103 2.69 -9.48 -2.19
CA SER A 103 2.69 -8.20 -1.49
C SER A 103 3.00 -8.39 0.00
N HIS A 104 2.68 -7.40 0.82
CA HIS A 104 3.03 -7.34 2.23
C HIS A 104 1.79 -7.37 3.12
N SER A 105 1.92 -7.92 4.32
CA SER A 105 0.80 -8.16 5.22
C SER A 105 0.12 -6.87 5.68
N GLY A 106 0.88 -5.81 5.96
CA GLY A 106 0.34 -4.52 6.39
C GLY A 106 -0.63 -3.95 5.37
N PHE A 107 -0.17 -3.82 4.12
CA PHE A 107 -1.02 -3.36 3.01
C PHE A 107 -2.20 -4.29 2.72
N LEU A 108 -1.97 -5.61 2.61
CA LEU A 108 -3.03 -6.57 2.31
C LEU A 108 -4.16 -6.56 3.36
N ARG A 109 -3.79 -6.48 4.64
CA ARG A 109 -4.74 -6.46 5.75
C ARG A 109 -5.47 -5.12 5.86
N THR A 110 -4.78 -3.99 5.73
CA THR A 110 -5.42 -2.68 5.96
C THR A 110 -6.24 -2.18 4.76
N ALA A 111 -5.87 -2.55 3.52
CA ALA A 111 -6.40 -1.90 2.33
C ALA A 111 -7.02 -2.84 1.27
N VAL A 112 -6.69 -4.14 1.28
CA VAL A 112 -7.05 -5.05 0.17
C VAL A 112 -8.09 -6.09 0.58
N CYS A 113 -7.83 -6.87 1.62
CA CYS A 113 -8.66 -8.05 1.93
C CYS A 113 -9.01 -8.22 3.41
N ASN A 114 -8.49 -7.38 4.30
CA ASN A 114 -8.79 -7.44 5.73
C ASN A 114 -8.55 -8.82 6.37
N ARG A 115 -7.50 -9.51 5.92
CA ARG A 115 -7.03 -10.77 6.50
C ARG A 115 -5.61 -10.62 7.01
N MET A 116 -5.27 -11.33 8.09
CA MET A 116 -3.89 -11.41 8.57
C MET A 116 -3.07 -12.35 7.69
N PHE A 117 -1.78 -12.01 7.53
CA PHE A 117 -0.81 -12.84 6.81
C PHE A 117 0.45 -12.96 7.66
N PHE A 118 0.83 -14.19 8.00
CA PHE A 118 2.16 -14.51 8.48
C PHE A 118 3.13 -14.62 7.30
N ASN A 119 4.43 -14.61 7.58
CA ASN A 119 5.46 -14.67 6.53
C ASN A 119 5.29 -15.93 5.66
N ALA A 120 5.27 -15.71 4.33
CA ALA A 120 5.07 -16.72 3.30
C ALA A 120 3.73 -17.48 3.37
N ASP A 121 2.73 -16.95 4.06
CA ASP A 121 1.36 -17.46 3.97
C ASP A 121 0.67 -16.97 2.69
N TRP A 122 -0.36 -17.69 2.25
CA TRP A 122 -1.12 -17.37 1.04
C TRP A 122 -2.61 -17.54 1.29
N ARG A 123 -3.43 -16.81 0.52
CA ARG A 123 -4.89 -16.86 0.59
C ARG A 123 -5.46 -16.82 -0.81
N VAL A 124 -6.60 -17.48 -1.01
CA VAL A 124 -7.30 -17.50 -2.29
C VAL A 124 -8.57 -16.68 -2.17
N PHE A 125 -8.77 -15.80 -3.13
CA PHE A 125 -9.94 -14.93 -3.19
C PHE A 125 -10.63 -15.05 -4.54
N THR A 126 -11.93 -14.77 -4.52
CA THR A 126 -12.77 -14.52 -5.69
C THR A 126 -13.34 -13.11 -5.59
N TYR A 127 -13.80 -12.56 -6.71
CA TYR A 127 -14.52 -11.29 -6.72
C TYR A 127 -15.89 -11.47 -6.06
N ASP A 128 -16.18 -10.63 -5.07
CA ASP A 128 -17.49 -10.62 -4.40
C ASP A 128 -18.42 -9.62 -5.10
N GLU A 129 -18.90 -10.00 -6.29
CA GLU A 129 -19.76 -9.17 -7.12
C GLU A 129 -21.10 -8.86 -6.43
N ASP A 130 -21.61 -9.78 -5.62
CA ASP A 130 -22.83 -9.59 -4.84
C ASP A 130 -22.64 -8.53 -3.73
N ALA A 131 -21.54 -8.60 -2.98
CA ALA A 131 -21.22 -7.59 -1.97
C ALA A 131 -20.92 -6.24 -2.61
N MET A 132 -20.25 -6.23 -3.78
CA MET A 132 -20.04 -5.03 -4.58
C MET A 132 -21.37 -4.42 -5.04
N ALA A 133 -22.29 -5.21 -5.59
CA ALA A 133 -23.60 -4.73 -6.01
C ALA A 133 -24.40 -4.15 -4.82
N LYS A 134 -24.37 -4.81 -3.66
CA LYS A 134 -25.02 -4.32 -2.43
C LYS A 134 -24.46 -3.00 -1.91
N ASN A 135 -23.21 -2.67 -2.24
CA ASN A 135 -22.61 -1.38 -1.89
C ASN A 135 -22.79 -0.30 -2.98
N GLY A 136 -23.62 -0.56 -3.99
CA GLY A 136 -23.86 0.35 -5.11
C GLY A 136 -22.72 0.40 -6.12
N GLY A 137 -21.83 -0.61 -6.15
CA GLY A 137 -20.68 -0.64 -7.05
C GLY A 137 -19.58 0.37 -6.70
N THR A 138 -19.61 0.91 -5.48
CA THR A 138 -18.69 1.96 -5.03
C THR A 138 -17.36 1.42 -4.52
N ARG A 139 -17.32 0.16 -4.10
CA ARG A 139 -16.11 -0.51 -3.60
C ARG A 139 -15.98 -1.92 -4.14
N PHE A 140 -14.76 -2.26 -4.55
CA PHE A 140 -14.37 -3.61 -4.94
C PHE A 140 -14.14 -4.45 -3.68
N ILE A 141 -14.71 -5.66 -3.65
CA ILE A 141 -14.69 -6.53 -2.48
C ILE A 141 -14.17 -7.91 -2.89
N LEU A 142 -13.36 -8.54 -2.04
CA LEU A 142 -12.89 -9.90 -2.23
C LEU A 142 -13.59 -10.85 -1.27
N LYS A 143 -13.94 -12.03 -1.77
CA LYS A 143 -14.44 -13.16 -0.99
C LYS A 143 -13.35 -14.22 -0.88
N GLU A 144 -12.90 -14.48 0.34
CA GLU A 144 -11.92 -15.53 0.59
C GLU A 144 -12.54 -16.92 0.35
N SER A 145 -11.72 -17.85 -0.14
CA SER A 145 -12.10 -19.25 -0.25
C SER A 145 -12.30 -19.88 1.15
N GLU A 146 -13.28 -20.78 1.25
CA GLU A 146 -13.57 -21.50 2.50
C GLU A 146 -12.35 -22.28 3.02
N GLU A 147 -11.50 -22.78 2.12
CA GLU A 147 -10.30 -23.53 2.48
C GLU A 147 -9.29 -22.68 3.26
N THR A 148 -8.97 -21.50 2.74
CA THR A 148 -7.96 -20.62 3.36
C THR A 148 -8.55 -19.84 4.53
N GLU A 149 -9.84 -19.52 4.50
CA GLU A 149 -10.52 -18.82 5.58
C GLU A 149 -10.53 -19.65 6.88
N LYS A 150 -10.93 -20.93 6.80
CA LYS A 150 -11.03 -21.81 7.98
C LYS A 150 -9.71 -22.08 8.68
N LYS A 151 -8.60 -22.05 7.93
CA LYS A 151 -7.26 -22.37 8.44
C LYS A 151 -6.47 -21.14 8.86
N GLY A 152 -6.90 -19.94 8.43
CA GLY A 152 -6.11 -18.73 8.62
C GLY A 152 -4.93 -18.69 7.64
N GLY A 153 -5.24 -18.88 6.35
CA GLY A 153 -4.25 -18.99 5.27
C GLY A 153 -3.96 -20.43 4.87
N GLY A 154 -3.37 -20.60 3.69
CA GLY A 154 -3.02 -21.90 3.13
C GLY A 154 -1.88 -22.60 3.88
N MET A 155 -1.06 -21.85 4.61
CA MET A 155 -0.09 -22.41 5.55
C MET A 155 -0.68 -22.67 6.95
N GLY A 156 -1.87 -22.13 7.23
CA GLY A 156 -2.55 -22.25 8.52
C GLY A 156 -1.82 -21.57 9.68
N ARG A 157 -1.10 -20.47 9.40
CA ARG A 157 -0.24 -19.77 10.38
C ARG A 157 -0.77 -18.41 10.79
N SER A 158 -1.69 -17.85 10.02
CA SER A 158 -2.26 -16.54 10.30
C SER A 158 -3.52 -16.68 11.15
N ASP A 159 -3.89 -15.61 11.84
CA ASP A 159 -5.14 -15.60 12.58
C ASP A 159 -6.35 -15.74 11.64
N VAL A 160 -7.34 -16.48 12.10
CA VAL A 160 -8.63 -16.67 11.42
C VAL A 160 -9.53 -15.48 11.75
N GLY A 161 -10.07 -14.83 10.71
CA GLY A 161 -11.05 -13.75 10.88
C GLY A 161 -10.92 -12.63 9.86
N VAL A 162 -11.77 -11.62 10.04
CA VAL A 162 -11.78 -10.37 9.27
C VAL A 162 -11.34 -9.23 10.17
N PHE A 163 -10.28 -8.53 9.77
CA PHE A 163 -9.59 -7.53 10.58
C PHE A 163 -9.70 -6.17 9.91
N GLY A 164 -10.73 -5.39 10.28
CA GLY A 164 -10.86 -3.99 9.89
C GLY A 164 -9.78 -3.12 10.52
N ILE A 165 -9.70 -1.84 10.14
CA ILE A 165 -8.72 -0.88 10.65
C ILE A 165 -8.89 -0.68 12.16
N VAL A 166 -7.79 -0.60 12.89
CA VAL A 166 -7.73 -0.32 14.34
C VAL A 166 -6.83 0.87 14.63
N GLU A 167 -6.95 1.42 15.85
CA GLU A 167 -6.09 2.49 16.32
C GLU A 167 -4.61 2.06 16.26
N GLY A 168 -3.76 2.93 15.70
CA GLY A 168 -2.33 2.68 15.52
C GLY A 168 -1.92 2.07 14.18
N ASP A 169 -2.88 1.70 13.31
CA ASP A 169 -2.57 1.23 11.94
C ASP A 169 -1.98 2.32 11.04
N PHE A 170 -2.33 3.57 11.34
CA PHE A 170 -1.90 4.76 10.62
C PHE A 170 -1.43 5.82 11.62
N PRO A 171 -0.53 6.75 11.21
CA PRO A 171 -0.18 7.88 12.05
C PRO A 171 -1.43 8.73 12.35
N SER A 172 -1.42 9.42 13.48
CA SER A 172 -2.51 10.33 13.83
C SER A 172 -2.60 11.45 12.79
N GLU A 173 -3.82 11.77 12.33
CA GLU A 173 -4.11 12.73 11.25
C GLU A 173 -3.69 14.19 11.56
N VAL A 174 -2.99 14.43 12.67
CA VAL A 174 -2.55 15.75 13.16
C VAL A 174 -1.51 16.39 12.23
N GLN A 175 -0.81 15.62 11.39
CA GLN A 175 0.13 16.18 10.40
C GLN A 175 -0.55 16.72 9.14
N ASP A 176 -1.76 16.28 8.82
CA ASP A 176 -2.50 16.75 7.64
C ASP A 176 -3.18 18.10 7.92
N GLN A 177 -3.68 18.30 9.14
CA GLN A 177 -4.30 19.58 9.56
C GLN A 177 -3.32 20.76 9.61
N LEU A 178 -2.03 20.49 9.85
CA LEU A 178 -1.00 21.54 9.88
C LEU A 178 -0.66 22.08 8.50
N LYS A 179 -0.74 21.25 7.44
CA LYS A 179 -0.46 21.67 6.06
C LYS A 179 -1.65 22.37 5.41
N ASP A 180 -2.87 21.96 5.74
CA ASP A 180 -4.07 22.62 5.23
C ASP A 180 -4.23 24.03 5.84
N HIS A 181 -3.84 24.23 7.11
CA HIS A 181 -3.80 25.57 7.72
C HIS A 181 -2.70 26.48 7.13
N GLU A 182 -1.55 25.93 6.73
CA GLU A 182 -0.47 26.72 6.08
C GLU A 182 -0.80 27.09 4.62
N ALA A 183 -1.66 26.32 3.94
CA ALA A 183 -2.11 26.60 2.57
C ALA A 183 -3.25 27.64 2.51
N GLU A 184 -4.02 27.82 3.58
CA GLU A 184 -5.14 28.78 3.65
C GLU A 184 -4.73 30.20 4.12
N ASP A 185 -3.57 30.39 4.75
CA ASP A 185 -3.11 31.70 5.26
C ASP A 185 -1.67 32.05 4.82
N PRO A 186 -1.44 32.55 3.58
CA PRO A 186 -0.11 32.98 3.15
C PRO A 186 0.34 34.34 3.73
N VAL A 187 -0.36 34.90 4.72
CA VAL A 187 -0.03 36.23 5.27
C VAL A 187 -0.06 36.22 6.79
N LYS A 188 1.09 35.91 7.41
CA LYS A 188 1.57 36.54 8.66
C LYS A 188 3.02 36.20 9.02
N VAL A 189 3.91 36.07 8.04
CA VAL A 189 5.37 36.14 8.31
C VAL A 189 5.79 37.60 8.19
N GLY A 190 5.49 38.38 9.23
CA GLY A 190 5.81 39.82 9.24
C GLY A 190 5.22 40.59 10.41
N ALA A 191 5.19 40.02 11.61
CA ALA A 191 4.80 40.77 12.82
C ALA A 191 5.26 40.06 14.12
N LEU A 192 6.53 39.64 14.20
CA LEU A 192 7.09 39.16 15.47
C LEU A 192 8.48 39.73 15.81
N ASP A 193 8.97 40.74 15.08
CA ASP A 193 10.31 41.32 15.33
C ASP A 193 10.33 42.72 15.98
N GLU A 194 9.17 43.27 16.40
CA GLU A 194 9.09 44.61 17.01
C GLU A 194 8.45 44.64 18.41
N ALA A 195 8.59 43.59 19.21
CA ALA A 195 8.03 43.58 20.58
C ALA A 195 9.03 43.27 21.70
N ASN A 196 10.35 43.41 21.48
CA ASN A 196 11.31 43.23 22.59
C ASN A 196 12.54 44.17 22.61
N LYS A 197 12.34 45.45 22.29
CA LYS A 197 13.29 46.52 22.64
C LYS A 197 12.57 47.79 23.11
N GLN A 198 12.02 47.75 24.33
CA GLN A 198 11.87 48.97 25.12
C GLN A 198 12.67 48.86 26.41
N LYS A 199 13.69 49.72 26.48
CA LYS A 199 14.53 50.05 27.64
C LYS A 199 13.68 50.57 28.81
N PRO A 200 14.26 50.55 30.02
CA PRO A 200 14.44 51.81 30.76
C PRO A 200 15.89 51.92 31.28
N SER A 201 16.67 52.95 30.95
CA SER A 201 16.71 54.31 31.54
C SER A 201 17.09 54.35 33.03
N CYS A 202 18.39 54.49 33.31
CA CYS A 202 18.96 55.66 34.00
C CYS A 202 20.46 55.77 33.65
#